data_AF-X1EA44-F1
#
_entry.id   AF-X1EA44-F1
#
_cell.length_a   1.000
_cell.length_b   1.000
_cell.length_c   1.000
_cell.angle_alpha   90.00
_cell.angle_beta   90.00
_cell.angle_gamma   90.00
#
_symmetry.space_group_name_H-M   'P 1'
#
loop_
_entity.id
_entity.type
_entity.pdbx_description
1 polymer ?
#
loop_
_entity_poly.entity_id
_entity_poly.type
_entity_poly.pdbx_seq_one_letter_code
_entity_poly.pdbx_strand_id
1 'polypeptide(L)'
;KIGPNDFLIDVLRREGYKGVKRGCDEGTCGTCTIIVNGKAVKSCIMLAAQVQNGKITTIEGIGTREKPHPIQQAFVDAGTVQCGFCIPGMILSAKNLLDQNSIPTKEDVKMALDGNLCRC
;
A
#
# COMPACT_ATOMS: atom_id res chain seq x y z
N LYS A 1 6.45 -22.35 5.16
CA LYS A 1 7.80 -21.98 5.65
C LYS A 1 8.31 -20.84 4.77
N ILE A 2 8.81 -19.75 5.34
CA ILE A 2 9.32 -18.59 4.58
C ILE A 2 10.78 -18.89 4.19
N GLY A 3 11.09 -18.82 2.90
CA GLY A 3 12.45 -18.99 2.38
C GLY A 3 13.30 -17.72 2.54
N PRO A 4 14.64 -17.83 2.56
CA PRO A 4 15.53 -16.65 2.68
C PRO A 4 15.43 -15.70 1.49
N ASN A 5 15.02 -16.21 0.32
CA ASN A 5 14.87 -15.45 -0.92
C ASN A 5 13.39 -15.18 -1.27
N ASP A 6 12.45 -15.47 -0.37
CA ASP A 6 11.04 -15.15 -0.61
C ASP A 6 10.88 -13.63 -0.60
N PHE A 7 10.37 -13.06 -1.70
CA PHE A 7 9.91 -11.67 -1.69
C PHE A 7 8.68 -11.52 -0.79
N LEU A 8 8.58 -10.38 -0.13
CA LEU A 8 7.54 -10.11 0.85
C LEU A 8 6.14 -10.13 0.20
N ILE A 9 6.01 -9.67 -1.05
CA ILE A 9 4.76 -9.77 -1.80
C ILE A 9 4.27 -11.23 -1.94
N ASP A 10 5.17 -12.19 -2.15
CA ASP A 10 4.81 -13.60 -2.33
C ASP A 10 4.30 -14.19 -1.03
N VAL A 11 5.00 -13.91 0.07
CA VAL A 11 4.57 -14.33 1.40
C VAL A 11 3.21 -13.74 1.74
N LEU A 12 3.04 -12.43 1.64
CA LEU A 12 1.77 -11.76 1.99
C LEU A 12 0.59 -12.31 1.19
N ARG A 13 0.75 -12.48 -0.12
CA ARG A 13 -0.34 -12.99 -0.97
C ARG A 13 -0.64 -14.46 -0.69
N ARG A 14 0.37 -15.28 -0.41
CA ARG A 14 0.22 -16.69 0.00
C ARG A 14 -0.53 -16.81 1.32
N GLU A 15 -0.26 -15.92 2.27
CA GLU A 15 -0.98 -15.84 3.55
C GLU A 15 -2.37 -15.17 3.44
N GLY A 16 -2.82 -14.81 2.24
CA GLY A 16 -4.19 -14.33 1.99
C GLY A 16 -4.38 -12.82 1.91
N TYR A 17 -3.33 -12.01 2.09
CA TYR A 17 -3.37 -10.54 1.96
C TYR A 17 -3.37 -10.13 0.48
N LYS A 18 -4.45 -10.46 -0.23
CA LYS A 18 -4.60 -10.29 -1.68
C LYS A 18 -4.90 -8.85 -2.11
N GLY A 19 -5.12 -7.95 -1.17
CA GLY A 19 -5.16 -6.51 -1.38
C GLY A 19 -3.82 -5.96 -1.88
N VAL A 20 -2.71 -6.60 -1.50
CA VAL A 20 -1.38 -6.34 -2.08
C VAL A 20 -1.34 -6.89 -3.51
N LYS A 21 -1.26 -6.00 -4.50
CA LYS A 21 -1.31 -6.36 -5.92
C LYS A 21 0.09 -6.53 -6.49
N ARG A 22 0.18 -7.39 -7.50
CA ARG A 22 1.39 -7.64 -8.28
C ARG A 22 1.18 -7.02 -9.67
N GLY A 23 1.91 -5.94 -9.95
CA GLY A 23 1.75 -5.17 -11.20
C GLY A 23 2.95 -5.24 -12.14
N CYS A 24 4.16 -4.95 -11.64
CA CYS A 24 5.36 -4.85 -12.49
C CYS A 24 6.60 -5.57 -11.95
N ASP A 25 6.63 -6.00 -10.68
CA ASP A 25 7.76 -6.69 -10.02
C ASP A 25 9.11 -5.95 -9.96
N GLU A 26 9.15 -4.70 -10.42
CA GLU A 26 10.36 -3.86 -10.46
C GLU A 26 10.30 -2.66 -9.49
N GLY A 27 9.26 -2.56 -8.66
CA GLY A 27 9.07 -1.44 -7.72
C GLY A 27 8.43 -0.18 -8.33
N THR A 28 8.29 -0.11 -9.66
CA THR A 28 7.81 1.07 -10.40
C THR A 28 6.34 1.41 -10.17
N CYS A 29 5.42 0.43 -10.30
CA CYS A 29 3.98 0.73 -10.38
C CYS A 29 3.32 1.08 -9.04
N GLY A 30 3.91 0.70 -7.90
CA GLY A 30 3.35 0.96 -6.58
C GLY A 30 2.15 0.13 -6.13
N THR A 31 1.61 -0.75 -6.98
CA THR A 31 0.42 -1.55 -6.62
C THR A 31 0.67 -2.56 -5.48
N CYS A 32 1.94 -2.84 -5.20
CA CYS A 32 2.42 -3.68 -4.10
C CYS A 32 2.80 -2.90 -2.83
N THR A 33 2.45 -1.61 -2.75
CA THR A 33 2.79 -0.76 -1.60
C THR A 33 2.15 -1.31 -0.33
N ILE A 34 2.94 -1.40 0.73
CA ILE A 34 2.55 -1.75 2.10
C ILE A 34 3.22 -0.77 3.07
N ILE A 35 2.78 -0.72 4.32
CA ILE A 35 3.47 0.03 5.37
C ILE A 35 4.24 -0.96 6.25
N VAL A 36 5.54 -0.77 6.40
CA VAL A 36 6.42 -1.53 7.29
C VAL A 36 7.01 -0.58 8.30
N ASN A 37 6.77 -0.84 9.60
CA ASN A 37 7.29 -0.02 10.70
C ASN A 37 7.03 1.49 10.50
N GLY A 38 5.84 1.84 10.02
CA GLY A 38 5.44 3.23 9.78
C GLY A 38 5.96 3.86 8.49
N LYS A 39 6.58 3.10 7.58
CA LYS A 39 7.05 3.59 6.27
C LYS A 39 6.42 2.85 5.11
N ALA A 40 5.91 3.57 4.12
CA ALA A 40 5.43 2.98 2.88
C ALA A 40 6.60 2.42 2.06
N VAL A 41 6.52 1.15 1.67
CA VAL A 41 7.55 0.42 0.91
C VAL A 41 6.92 -0.45 -0.17
N LYS A 42 7.71 -0.83 -1.17
CA LYS A 42 7.29 -1.73 -2.26
C LYS A 42 7.61 -3.18 -1.89
N SER A 43 6.58 -3.99 -1.63
CA SER A 43 6.78 -5.38 -1.18
C SER A 43 7.38 -6.31 -2.25
N CYS A 44 7.30 -5.95 -3.53
CA CYS A 44 7.86 -6.77 -4.62
C CYS A 44 9.38 -6.76 -4.72
N ILE A 45 10.06 -5.76 -4.13
CA ILE A 45 11.51 -5.62 -4.14
C ILE A 45 12.11 -5.71 -2.73
N MET A 46 11.33 -6.19 -1.76
CA MET A 46 11.75 -6.39 -0.37
C MET A 46 11.68 -7.88 -0.05
N LEU A 47 12.71 -8.44 0.58
CA LEU A 47 12.71 -9.82 1.05
C LEU A 47 11.90 -9.93 2.35
N ALA A 48 11.16 -11.03 2.50
CA ALA A 48 10.38 -11.29 3.71
C ALA A 48 11.25 -11.38 4.97
N ALA A 49 12.50 -11.83 4.83
CA ALA A 49 13.46 -11.88 5.93
C ALA A 49 13.80 -10.49 6.51
N GLN A 50 13.71 -9.41 5.72
CA GLN A 50 14.05 -8.06 6.16
C GLN A 50 13.03 -7.47 7.14
N VAL A 51 11.84 -8.05 7.22
CA VAL A 51 10.73 -7.56 8.06
C VAL A 51 10.43 -8.50 9.22
N GLN A 52 11.35 -9.40 9.54
CA GLN A 52 11.23 -10.27 10.68
C GLN A 52 11.02 -9.45 11.97
N ASN A 53 9.95 -9.75 12.71
CA ASN A 53 9.50 -9.02 13.90
C ASN A 53 9.02 -7.57 13.65
N GLY A 54 8.89 -7.15 12.39
CA GLY A 54 8.35 -5.85 12.02
C GLY A 54 6.81 -5.82 12.03
N LYS A 55 6.24 -4.63 12.20
CA LYS A 55 4.81 -4.40 12.02
C LYS A 55 4.52 -4.10 10.55
N ILE A 56 3.72 -4.96 9.94
CA ILE A 56 3.24 -4.77 8.56
C ILE A 56 1.78 -4.31 8.60
N THR A 57 1.44 -3.37 7.74
CA THR A 57 0.06 -2.95 7.50
C THR A 57 -0.20 -2.97 6.00
N THR A 58 -1.13 -3.83 5.59
CA THR A 58 -1.69 -3.88 4.23
C THR A 58 -3.04 -3.16 4.20
N ILE A 59 -3.69 -3.10 3.03
CA ILE A 59 -4.98 -2.42 2.89
C ILE A 59 -6.06 -3.04 3.77
N GLU A 60 -5.99 -4.35 4.00
CA GLU A 60 -6.86 -5.11 4.89
C GLU A 60 -6.75 -4.67 6.36
N GLY A 61 -5.61 -4.09 6.76
CA GLY A 61 -5.38 -3.60 8.11
C GLY A 61 -5.84 -2.17 8.37
N ILE A 62 -6.41 -1.48 7.37
CA ILE A 62 -6.77 -0.06 7.46
C ILE A 62 -8.21 0.14 7.91
N GLY A 63 -9.14 -0.67 7.40
CA GLY A 63 -10.56 -0.58 7.69
C GLY A 63 -11.31 -1.67 6.96
N THR A 64 -12.58 -1.87 7.32
CA THR A 64 -13.46 -2.86 6.69
C THR A 64 -14.51 -2.18 5.84
N ARG A 65 -15.32 -2.95 5.11
CA ARG A 65 -16.43 -2.42 4.33
C ARG A 65 -17.49 -1.76 5.21
N GLU A 66 -17.75 -2.33 6.39
CA GLU A 66 -18.74 -1.86 7.36
C GLU A 66 -18.22 -0.68 8.17
N LYS A 67 -16.90 -0.60 8.36
CA LYS A 67 -16.23 0.49 9.07
C LYS A 67 -14.98 0.93 8.27
N PRO A 68 -15.18 1.66 7.17
CA PRO A 68 -14.07 2.14 6.37
C PRO A 68 -13.29 3.18 7.16
N HIS A 69 -11.98 3.20 6.96
CA HIS A 69 -11.13 4.28 7.42
C HIS A 69 -11.53 5.58 6.70
N PRO A 70 -11.42 6.77 7.32
CA PRO A 70 -11.76 8.05 6.68
C PRO A 70 -11.09 8.24 5.31
N ILE A 71 -9.85 7.80 5.14
CA ILE A 71 -9.13 7.81 3.85
C ILE A 71 -9.82 6.92 2.81
N GLN A 72 -10.27 5.71 3.18
CA GLN A 72 -11.00 4.83 2.27
C GLN A 72 -12.32 5.48 1.83
N GLN A 73 -13.05 6.09 2.77
CA GLN A 73 -14.30 6.79 2.47
C GLN A 73 -14.06 8.00 1.54
N ALA A 74 -13.02 8.80 1.80
CA ALA A 74 -12.68 9.95 0.95
C ALA A 74 -12.38 9.55 -0.50
N PHE A 75 -11.73 8.40 -0.73
CA PHE A 75 -11.49 7.88 -2.10
C PHE A 75 -12.80 7.52 -2.82
N VAL A 76 -13.77 6.96 -2.09
CA VAL A 76 -15.12 6.64 -2.59
C VAL A 76 -15.88 7.92 -2.91
N ASP A 77 -15.95 8.86 -1.96
CA ASP A 77 -16.70 10.11 -2.11
C ASP A 77 -16.16 10.98 -3.26
N ALA A 78 -14.85 10.96 -3.47
CA ALA A 78 -14.19 11.66 -4.57
C ALA A 78 -14.31 10.93 -5.92
N GLY A 79 -14.94 9.75 -5.99
CA GLY A 79 -15.12 8.99 -7.24
C GLY A 79 -13.82 8.52 -7.89
N THR A 80 -12.76 8.33 -7.11
CA THR A 80 -11.40 8.06 -7.62
C THR A 80 -11.17 6.59 -8.03
N VAL A 81 -12.13 5.72 -7.76
CA VAL A 81 -12.03 4.27 -7.98
C VAL A 81 -12.69 3.89 -9.32
N GLN A 82 -11.87 3.50 -10.29
CA GLN A 82 -12.32 2.89 -11.56
C GLN A 82 -12.11 1.37 -11.54
N CYS A 83 -11.02 0.87 -12.17
CA CYS A 83 -10.69 -0.56 -12.11
C CYS A 83 -10.27 -1.02 -10.70
N GLY A 84 -9.88 -0.08 -9.83
CA GLY A 84 -9.53 -0.33 -8.44
C GLY A 84 -8.15 -0.96 -8.19
N PHE A 85 -7.38 -1.29 -9.23
CA PHE A 85 -6.15 -2.07 -9.08
C PHE A 85 -5.03 -1.32 -8.33
N CYS A 86 -4.88 -0.01 -8.56
CA CYS A 86 -3.87 0.83 -7.90
C CYS A 86 -4.30 1.31 -6.50
N ILE A 87 -5.59 1.25 -6.19
CA ILE A 87 -6.20 1.91 -5.02
C ILE A 87 -5.62 1.42 -3.69
N PRO A 88 -5.33 0.13 -3.46
CA PRO A 88 -4.66 -0.31 -2.23
C PRO A 88 -3.33 0.43 -1.98
N GLY A 89 -2.50 0.57 -3.00
CA GLY A 89 -1.21 1.27 -2.88
C GLY A 89 -1.38 2.77 -2.68
N MET A 90 -2.30 3.39 -3.41
CA MET A 90 -2.64 4.81 -3.27
C MET A 90 -3.10 5.15 -1.85
N ILE A 91 -4.01 4.35 -1.27
CA ILE A 91 -4.54 4.56 0.08
C ILE A 91 -3.44 4.42 1.13
N LEU A 92 -2.56 3.43 0.99
CA LEU A 92 -1.47 3.22 1.95
C LEU A 92 -0.41 4.31 1.87
N SER A 93 -0.11 4.81 0.66
CA SER A 93 0.76 5.99 0.49
C SER A 93 0.13 7.26 1.08
N ALA A 94 -1.15 7.52 0.81
CA ALA A 94 -1.88 8.65 1.39
C ALA A 94 -1.93 8.57 2.91
N LYS A 95 -2.20 7.38 3.46
CA LYS A 95 -2.15 7.14 4.91
C LYS A 95 -0.77 7.43 5.47
N ASN A 96 0.29 6.93 4.82
CA ASN A 96 1.63 7.14 5.34
C ASN A 96 2.03 8.61 5.38
N LEU A 97 1.59 9.41 4.40
CA LEU A 97 1.71 10.87 4.43
C LEU A 97 0.93 11.47 5.62
N LEU A 98 -0.36 11.13 5.74
CA LEU A 98 -1.24 11.73 6.76
C LEU A 98 -0.88 11.35 8.19
N ASP A 99 -0.29 10.17 8.39
CA ASP A 99 0.24 9.74 9.69
C ASP A 99 1.46 10.58 10.12
N GLN A 100 2.17 11.21 9.16
CA GLN A 100 3.36 12.03 9.40
C GLN A 100 3.08 13.54 9.35
N ASN A 101 2.13 13.94 8.50
CA ASN A 101 1.72 15.32 8.29
C ASN A 101 0.19 15.37 8.12
N SER A 102 -0.51 15.83 9.16
CA SER A 102 -1.97 15.90 9.18
C SER A 102 -2.55 17.02 8.31
N ILE A 103 -1.73 17.97 7.86
CA ILE A 103 -2.14 19.10 7.01
C ILE A 103 -1.15 19.23 5.83
N PRO A 104 -1.12 18.24 4.92
CA PRO A 104 -0.17 18.26 3.81
C PRO A 104 -0.54 19.32 2.77
N THR A 105 0.49 19.88 2.14
CA THR A 105 0.31 20.71 0.95
C THR A 105 -0.06 19.83 -0.25
N LYS A 106 -0.52 20.45 -1.34
CA LYS A 106 -0.81 19.74 -2.59
C LYS A 106 0.45 19.07 -3.16
N GLU A 107 1.59 19.73 -3.01
CA GLU A 107 2.90 19.23 -3.43
C GLU A 107 3.30 18.00 -2.60
N ASP A 108 3.08 18.01 -1.28
CA ASP A 108 3.30 16.83 -0.43
C ASP A 108 2.46 15.64 -0.89
N VAL A 109 1.18 15.88 -1.22
CA VAL A 109 0.28 14.83 -1.73
C VAL A 109 0.78 14.27 -3.06
N LYS A 110 1.20 15.12 -4.01
CA LYS A 110 1.77 14.68 -5.29
C LYS A 110 2.99 13.80 -5.06
N MET A 111 3.94 14.26 -4.24
CA MET A 111 5.16 13.51 -3.94
C MET A 111 4.88 12.17 -3.26
N ALA A 112 3.94 12.13 -2.31
CA ALA A 112 3.58 10.90 -1.63
C ALA A 112 2.93 9.84 -2.56
N LEU A 113 2.23 10.31 -3.60
CA LEU A 113 1.52 9.44 -4.55
C LEU A 113 2.32 9.15 -5.83
N ASP A 114 3.40 9.88 -6.11
CA ASP A 114 4.21 9.78 -7.34
C ASP A 114 4.69 8.34 -7.62
N GLY A 115 5.00 7.58 -6.56
CA GLY A 115 5.38 6.17 -6.66
C GLY A 115 4.23 5.19 -6.90
N ASN A 116 3.00 5.64 -7.19
CA ASN A 116 1.85 4.80 -7.49
C ASN A 116 1.25 5.18 -8.84
N LEU A 117 1.37 4.28 -9.81
CA LEU A 117 0.86 4.52 -11.16
C LEU A 117 -0.61 4.10 -11.26
N CYS A 118 -1.42 4.98 -11.83
CA CYS A 118 -2.80 4.71 -12.22
C CYS A 118 -2.94 4.83 -13.74
N ARG A 119 -3.69 3.91 -14.36
CA ARG A 119 -3.89 3.87 -15.83
C ARG A 119 -5.33 4.16 -16.27
N CYS A 120 -6.23 4.34 -15.31
CA CYS A 120 -7.62 4.70 -15.52
C CYS A 120 -7.82 6.17 -15.17
#